data_AF-A0A3R7N9T9-F1
#
_entry.id   AF-A0A3R7N9T9-F1
#
_cell.length_a   1.000
_cell.length_b   1.000
_cell.length_c   1.000
_cell.angle_alpha   90.00
_cell.angle_beta   90.00
_cell.angle_gamma   90.00
#
_symmetry.space_group_name_H-M   'P 1'
#
loop_
_entity.id
_entity.type
_entity.pdbx_description
1 polymer ?
#
loop_
_entity_poly.entity_id
_entity_poly.type
_entity_poly.pdbx_seq_one_letter_code
_entity_poly.pdbx_strand_id
1 'polypeptide(L)'
;MSGNETFTQPRKTTQGRNEMLQGRIVFHRLKKPEKDYAGVSRRMFLMTTAMAGVTVGTMTAGVRPGLAAALDDQQSAQLLRMVQDIYPHPDLLPLSAYEDVVATVLAGMDNDESAAKAVREGLTQLNAMAQEIYGSAYADIEDPDAREGLLRTVENEGFFQGIRWKAYFGIYDNKELWPLFGYEGSSVEHGGYIDRGFSDITFVPQGPTLEERLAEVQN
;
A
#
# COMPACT_ATOMS: atom_id res chain seq x y z
N MET A 1 -15.75 -50.27 42.91
CA MET A 1 -15.13 -50.59 41.60
C MET A 1 -14.70 -49.29 40.97
N SER A 2 -13.38 -49.12 40.85
CA SER A 2 -12.70 -47.94 40.32
C SER A 2 -12.69 -48.01 38.79
N GLY A 3 -13.06 -46.92 38.12
CA GLY A 3 -12.95 -46.77 36.67
C GLY A 3 -12.43 -45.36 36.38
N ASN A 4 -11.17 -45.27 35.97
CA ASN A 4 -10.44 -44.05 35.69
C ASN A 4 -10.38 -43.89 34.15
N GLU A 5 -11.19 -43.02 33.57
CA GLU A 5 -11.16 -42.75 32.11
C GLU A 5 -10.24 -41.57 31.81
N THR A 6 -9.11 -41.88 31.17
CA THR A 6 -8.10 -40.92 30.75
C THR A 6 -8.50 -40.34 29.40
N PHE A 7 -8.96 -39.08 29.37
CA PHE A 7 -9.24 -38.36 28.14
C PHE A 7 -7.92 -37.98 27.44
N THR A 8 -7.60 -38.68 26.35
CA THR A 8 -6.38 -38.45 25.56
C THR A 8 -6.72 -37.49 24.42
N GLN A 9 -6.30 -36.22 24.54
CA GLN A 9 -6.34 -35.26 23.43
C GLN A 9 -5.30 -35.67 22.36
N PRO A 10 -5.64 -35.67 21.05
CA PRO A 10 -4.65 -35.89 20.01
C PRO A 10 -3.66 -34.72 19.96
N ARG A 11 -2.36 -35.00 20.12
CA ARG A 11 -1.28 -34.02 19.91
C ARG A 11 -1.31 -33.59 18.44
N LYS A 12 -1.72 -32.35 18.17
CA LYS A 12 -1.46 -31.70 16.89
C LYS A 12 0.06 -31.62 16.69
N THR A 13 0.53 -32.30 15.64
CA THR A 13 1.92 -32.34 15.18
C THR A 13 2.50 -30.93 15.06
N THR A 14 3.69 -30.72 15.62
CA THR A 14 4.44 -29.45 15.65
C THR A 14 4.80 -28.92 14.25
N GLN A 15 4.55 -29.70 13.20
CA GLN A 15 4.90 -29.37 11.82
C GLN A 15 4.06 -28.24 11.20
N GLY A 16 2.82 -28.02 11.65
CA GLY A 16 1.92 -27.01 11.08
C GLY A 16 2.02 -25.60 11.69
N ARG A 17 2.83 -25.40 12.74
CA ARG A 17 2.93 -24.09 13.42
C ARG A 17 4.02 -23.17 12.89
N ASN A 18 5.00 -23.70 12.17
CA ASN A 18 6.10 -22.89 11.62
C ASN A 18 5.79 -22.24 10.26
N GLU A 19 4.72 -22.65 9.58
CA GLU A 19 4.34 -22.05 8.28
C GLU A 19 3.47 -20.79 8.42
N MET A 20 2.94 -20.49 9.61
CA MET A 20 2.10 -19.29 9.84
C MET A 20 2.88 -18.01 10.17
N LEU A 21 4.21 -18.07 10.29
CA LEU A 21 5.03 -16.88 10.59
C LEU A 21 5.77 -16.31 9.38
N GLN A 22 5.62 -16.93 8.20
CA GLN A 22 6.05 -16.34 6.93
C GLN A 22 4.84 -15.81 6.19
N GLY A 23 4.29 -14.70 6.68
CA GLY A 23 3.29 -13.94 5.94
C GLY A 23 3.90 -13.42 4.66
N ARG A 24 3.81 -14.19 3.57
CA ARG A 24 4.16 -13.75 2.21
C ARG A 24 3.43 -12.44 1.97
N ILE A 25 4.17 -11.40 1.58
CA ILE A 25 3.59 -10.09 1.36
C ILE A 25 2.63 -10.18 0.15
N VAL A 26 1.39 -9.76 0.38
CA VAL A 26 0.35 -9.66 -0.64
C VAL A 26 0.34 -8.22 -1.12
N PHE A 27 0.87 -7.99 -2.31
CA PHE A 27 0.71 -6.71 -3.00
C PHE A 27 -0.73 -6.59 -3.48
N HIS A 28 -1.35 -5.43 -3.23
CA HIS A 28 -2.71 -5.17 -3.65
C HIS A 28 -2.70 -4.81 -5.14
N ARG A 29 -3.42 -5.60 -5.94
CA ARG A 29 -3.51 -5.41 -7.38
C ARG A 29 -4.19 -4.08 -7.70
N LEU A 30 -3.55 -3.22 -8.48
CA LEU A 30 -4.20 -2.09 -9.11
C LEU A 30 -5.40 -2.56 -9.93
N LYS A 31 -6.57 -1.95 -9.70
CA LYS A 31 -7.77 -2.26 -10.50
C LYS A 31 -7.42 -2.03 -11.97
N LYS A 32 -7.63 -3.05 -12.84
CA LYS A 32 -7.50 -2.84 -14.28
C LYS A 32 -8.44 -1.69 -14.67
N PRO A 33 -8.00 -0.74 -15.52
CA PRO A 33 -8.89 0.31 -16.00
C PRO A 33 -10.12 -0.37 -16.62
N GLU A 34 -11.29 -0.03 -16.10
CA GLU A 34 -12.54 -0.52 -16.64
C GLU A 34 -12.65 -0.01 -18.08
N LYS A 35 -12.91 -0.92 -19.04
CA LYS A 35 -13.11 -0.49 -20.43
C LYS A 35 -14.44 0.26 -20.49
N ASP A 36 -14.35 1.58 -20.39
CA ASP A 36 -15.49 2.47 -20.51
C ASP A 36 -15.96 2.48 -21.98
N TYR A 37 -16.95 1.66 -22.31
CA TYR A 37 -17.61 1.68 -23.63
C TYR A 37 -18.71 2.76 -23.67
N ALA A 38 -18.56 3.85 -22.92
CA ALA A 38 -19.40 5.03 -23.01
C ALA A 38 -19.04 5.84 -24.28
N GLY A 39 -19.68 5.47 -25.39
CA GLY A 39 -19.90 6.24 -26.61
C GLY A 39 -19.05 7.50 -26.86
N VAL A 40 -17.82 7.32 -27.32
CA VAL A 40 -17.10 8.41 -28.01
C VAL A 40 -17.79 8.66 -29.35
N SER A 41 -18.50 9.79 -29.46
CA SER A 41 -19.04 10.22 -30.74
C SER A 41 -17.89 10.44 -31.72
N ARG A 42 -17.94 9.79 -32.89
CA ARG A 42 -16.96 9.88 -33.98
C ARG A 42 -16.67 11.33 -34.42
N ARG A 43 -17.58 12.27 -34.10
CA ARG A 43 -17.40 13.71 -34.34
C ARG A 43 -16.47 14.39 -33.33
N MET A 44 -16.39 13.94 -32.09
CA MET A 44 -15.40 14.48 -31.13
C MET A 44 -13.99 14.05 -31.51
N PHE A 45 -13.83 12.82 -32.00
CA PHE A 45 -12.54 12.28 -32.42
C PHE A 45 -11.90 13.07 -33.58
N LEU A 46 -12.70 13.65 -34.47
CA LEU A 46 -12.21 14.48 -35.58
C LEU A 46 -12.00 15.97 -35.22
N MET A 47 -12.56 16.44 -34.10
CA MET A 47 -12.37 17.83 -33.64
C MET A 47 -11.12 17.97 -32.75
N THR A 48 -10.57 16.88 -32.20
CA THR A 48 -9.37 16.93 -31.34
C THR A 48 -8.04 16.96 -32.13
N THR A 49 -8.07 16.78 -33.45
CA THR A 49 -6.84 16.71 -34.28
C THR A 49 -6.18 18.09 -34.55
N ALA A 50 -6.78 19.20 -34.09
CA ALA A 50 -6.27 20.55 -34.38
C ALA A 50 -5.36 21.16 -33.29
N MET A 51 -5.13 20.49 -32.16
CA MET A 51 -4.24 20.98 -31.09
C MET A 51 -3.16 19.96 -30.75
N ALA A 52 -2.42 19.50 -31.75
CA ALA A 52 -1.15 18.82 -31.56
C ALA A 52 -0.06 19.87 -31.22
N GLY A 53 -0.12 20.40 -30.00
CA GLY A 53 1.02 21.06 -29.37
C GLY A 53 1.87 19.99 -28.71
N VAL A 54 3.01 19.64 -29.31
CA VAL A 54 4.00 18.75 -28.71
C VAL A 54 4.57 19.44 -27.48
N THR A 55 4.09 19.06 -26.30
CA THR A 55 4.84 19.25 -25.05
C THR A 55 5.38 17.89 -24.66
N VAL A 56 6.65 17.66 -25.01
CA VAL A 56 7.48 16.67 -24.31
C VAL A 56 7.54 17.15 -22.87
N GLY A 57 6.63 16.62 -22.05
CA GLY A 57 6.63 16.85 -20.61
C GLY A 57 7.79 16.08 -20.02
N THR A 58 8.95 16.71 -19.94
CA THR A 58 9.95 16.35 -18.95
C THR A 58 9.27 16.39 -17.59
N MET A 59 8.97 15.23 -17.00
CA MET A 59 8.57 15.14 -15.61
C MET A 59 9.80 15.48 -14.76
N THR A 60 10.09 16.77 -14.61
CA THR A 60 10.88 17.25 -13.49
C THR A 60 9.94 17.22 -12.29
N ALA A 61 9.92 16.10 -11.58
CA ALA A 61 9.37 16.05 -10.24
C ALA A 61 10.08 17.15 -9.43
N GLY A 62 9.31 18.12 -8.92
CA GLY A 62 9.83 19.22 -8.13
C GLY A 62 10.28 18.71 -6.78
N VAL A 63 11.54 18.29 -6.68
CA VAL A 63 12.17 17.92 -5.41
C VAL A 63 12.26 19.18 -4.55
N ARG A 64 11.60 19.16 -3.39
CA ARG A 64 11.69 20.24 -2.40
C ARG A 64 13.13 20.36 -1.89
N PRO A 65 13.73 21.58 -1.84
CA PRO A 65 15.10 21.78 -1.39
C PRO A 65 15.16 21.53 0.13
N GLY A 66 15.64 20.36 0.49
CA GLY A 66 15.64 19.81 1.86
C GLY A 66 15.78 18.28 1.84
N LEU A 67 15.42 17.65 0.72
CA LEU A 67 15.52 16.20 0.48
C LEU A 67 16.97 15.70 0.20
N ALA A 68 17.85 16.60 -0.22
CA ALA A 68 19.10 16.28 -0.92
C ALA A 68 20.30 15.90 -0.02
N ALA A 69 20.17 15.89 1.31
CA ALA A 69 21.28 15.56 2.20
C ALA A 69 21.53 14.04 2.34
N ALA A 70 20.52 13.19 2.07
CA ALA A 70 20.58 11.75 2.33
C ALA A 70 20.45 10.86 1.06
N LEU A 71 19.68 11.29 0.05
CA LEU A 71 19.50 10.60 -1.24
C LEU A 71 19.65 11.60 -2.40
N ASP A 72 20.12 11.12 -3.55
CA ASP A 72 20.06 11.92 -4.79
C ASP A 72 18.63 11.96 -5.38
N ASP A 73 18.42 12.79 -6.42
CA ASP A 73 17.12 12.97 -7.05
C ASP A 73 16.56 11.66 -7.64
N GLN A 74 17.44 10.82 -8.20
CA GLN A 74 17.05 9.54 -8.80
C GLN A 74 16.62 8.55 -7.71
N GLN A 75 17.38 8.45 -6.63
CA GLN A 75 17.06 7.62 -5.47
C GLN A 75 15.78 8.09 -4.78
N SER A 76 15.54 9.40 -4.71
CA SER A 76 14.31 9.97 -4.17
C SER A 76 13.09 9.60 -5.01
N ALA A 77 13.20 9.70 -6.34
CA ALA A 77 12.15 9.27 -7.26
C ALA A 77 11.91 7.75 -7.19
N GLN A 78 12.98 6.96 -7.07
CA GLN A 78 12.91 5.51 -6.90
C GLN A 78 12.21 5.14 -5.59
N LEU A 79 12.54 5.80 -4.48
CA LEU A 79 11.91 5.59 -3.18
C LEU A 79 10.43 5.95 -3.23
N LEU A 80 10.07 7.08 -3.85
CA LEU A 80 8.67 7.48 -4.05
C LEU A 80 7.89 6.41 -4.83
N ARG A 81 8.45 5.93 -5.94
CA ARG A 81 7.83 4.86 -6.73
C ARG A 81 7.66 3.57 -5.91
N MET A 82 8.70 3.18 -5.17
CA MET A 82 8.67 2.00 -4.30
C MET A 82 7.58 2.09 -3.24
N VAL A 83 7.39 3.26 -2.59
CA VAL A 83 6.32 3.45 -1.61
C VAL A 83 4.93 3.30 -2.26
N GLN A 84 4.75 3.87 -3.46
CA GLN A 84 3.50 3.73 -4.22
C GLN A 84 3.21 2.27 -4.62
N ASP A 85 4.24 1.51 -5.00
CA ASP A 85 4.08 0.11 -5.39
C ASP A 85 3.81 -0.80 -4.18
N ILE A 86 4.34 -0.49 -2.99
CA ILE A 86 4.05 -1.23 -1.74
C ILE A 86 2.61 -0.96 -1.26
N TYR A 87 2.14 0.28 -1.32
CA TYR A 87 0.79 0.69 -0.91
C TYR A 87 0.07 1.44 -2.05
N PRO A 88 -0.44 0.71 -3.06
CA PRO A 88 -0.99 1.31 -4.27
C PRO A 88 -2.44 1.77 -4.06
N HIS A 89 -2.60 3.05 -3.71
CA HIS A 89 -3.89 3.71 -3.46
C HIS A 89 -4.15 4.87 -4.45
N PRO A 90 -4.05 4.67 -5.77
CA PRO A 90 -4.07 5.76 -6.74
C PRO A 90 -5.40 6.53 -6.79
N ASP A 91 -6.51 5.89 -6.47
CA ASP A 91 -7.85 6.50 -6.49
C ASP A 91 -8.19 7.18 -5.15
N LEU A 92 -7.35 7.02 -4.13
CA LEU A 92 -7.63 7.41 -2.76
C LEU A 92 -6.65 8.42 -2.20
N LEU A 93 -5.35 8.20 -2.41
CA LEU A 93 -4.29 9.02 -1.87
C LEU A 93 -3.73 9.98 -2.93
N PRO A 94 -3.65 11.29 -2.65
CA PRO A 94 -2.97 12.23 -3.53
C PRO A 94 -1.46 11.98 -3.53
N LEU A 95 -0.77 12.38 -4.60
CA LEU A 95 0.70 12.27 -4.70
C LEU A 95 1.41 12.92 -3.49
N SER A 96 0.90 14.04 -2.99
CA SER A 96 1.47 14.73 -1.82
C SER A 96 1.53 13.87 -0.57
N ALA A 97 0.56 12.97 -0.36
CA ALA A 97 0.58 12.06 0.79
C ALA A 97 1.78 11.10 0.70
N TYR A 98 2.12 10.64 -0.50
CA TYR A 98 3.30 9.81 -0.72
C TYR A 98 4.60 10.61 -0.57
N GLU A 99 4.63 11.86 -1.02
CA GLU A 99 5.78 12.76 -0.83
C GLU A 99 6.06 13.02 0.66
N ASP A 100 5.03 13.22 1.47
CA ASP A 100 5.15 13.43 2.92
C ASP A 100 5.68 12.17 3.64
N VAL A 101 5.27 10.98 3.19
CA VAL A 101 5.84 9.71 3.66
C VAL A 101 7.33 9.63 3.33
N VAL A 102 7.73 9.95 2.10
CA VAL A 102 9.15 9.97 1.68
C VAL A 102 9.94 10.97 2.51
N ALA A 103 9.41 12.18 2.73
CA ALA A 103 10.04 13.19 3.58
C ALA A 103 10.25 12.68 5.02
N THR A 104 9.29 11.95 5.57
CA THR A 104 9.39 11.33 6.90
C THR A 104 10.46 10.24 6.93
N VAL A 105 10.56 9.43 5.88
CA VAL A 105 11.62 8.40 5.76
C VAL A 105 13.00 9.04 5.83
N LEU A 106 13.20 10.13 5.09
CA LEU A 106 14.45 10.87 4.99
C LEU A 106 14.81 11.62 6.27
N ALA A 107 13.85 12.28 6.91
CA ALA A 107 14.08 12.88 8.23
C ALA A 107 14.52 11.81 9.27
N GLY A 108 14.01 10.58 9.14
CA GLY A 108 14.49 9.45 9.93
C GLY A 108 15.91 8.97 9.58
N MET A 109 16.39 9.22 8.36
CA MET A 109 17.76 8.89 7.94
C MET A 109 18.78 9.88 8.53
N ASP A 110 18.43 11.15 8.69
CA ASP A 110 19.30 12.15 9.33
C ASP A 110 19.66 11.80 10.78
N ASN A 111 18.82 11.00 11.44
CA ASN A 111 18.99 10.57 12.83
C ASN A 111 19.71 9.22 12.97
N ASP A 112 19.91 8.48 11.87
CA ASP A 112 20.55 7.15 11.88
C ASP A 112 21.30 6.89 10.56
N GLU A 113 22.61 7.15 10.57
CA GLU A 113 23.49 6.95 9.41
C GLU A 113 23.56 5.48 8.96
N SER A 114 23.43 4.52 9.87
CA SER A 114 23.44 3.10 9.53
C SER A 114 22.20 2.72 8.72
N ALA A 115 21.02 3.19 9.17
CA ALA A 115 19.79 3.04 8.43
C ALA A 115 19.84 3.78 7.07
N ALA A 116 20.40 5.00 7.05
CA ALA A 116 20.56 5.78 5.83
C ALA A 116 21.43 5.07 4.79
N LYS A 117 22.54 4.45 5.23
CA LYS A 117 23.40 3.63 4.38
C LYS A 117 22.66 2.40 3.84
N ALA A 118 21.95 1.67 4.70
CA ALA A 118 21.20 0.48 4.29
C ALA A 118 20.13 0.80 3.22
N VAL A 119 19.43 1.94 3.35
CA VAL A 119 18.46 2.41 2.35
C VAL A 119 19.15 2.73 1.02
N ARG A 120 20.25 3.49 1.03
CA ARG A 120 21.02 3.81 -0.19
C ARG A 120 21.50 2.56 -0.92
N GLU A 121 22.08 1.62 -0.19
CA GLU A 121 22.59 0.35 -0.73
C GLU A 121 21.45 -0.51 -1.29
N GLY A 122 20.33 -0.61 -0.57
CA GLY A 122 19.15 -1.35 -1.01
C GLY A 122 18.50 -0.77 -2.27
N LEU A 123 18.34 0.55 -2.35
CA LEU A 123 17.85 1.23 -3.56
C LEU A 123 18.79 1.01 -4.74
N THR A 124 20.10 1.12 -4.52
CA THR A 124 21.12 0.85 -5.55
C THR A 124 21.04 -0.59 -6.06
N GLN A 125 20.90 -1.56 -5.15
CA GLN A 125 20.75 -2.97 -5.50
C GLN A 125 19.47 -3.23 -6.30
N LEU A 126 18.33 -2.68 -5.86
CA LEU A 126 17.05 -2.79 -6.55
C LEU A 126 17.13 -2.21 -7.97
N ASN A 127 17.79 -1.06 -8.13
CA ASN A 127 17.97 -0.44 -9.43
C ASN A 127 18.91 -1.23 -10.34
N ALA A 128 19.95 -1.86 -9.77
CA ALA A 128 20.85 -2.74 -10.53
C ALA A 128 20.09 -3.98 -11.05
N MET A 129 19.25 -4.61 -10.22
CA MET A 129 18.40 -5.73 -10.65
C MET A 129 17.40 -5.31 -11.75
N ALA A 130 16.80 -4.13 -11.61
CA ALA A 130 15.93 -3.57 -12.64
C ALA A 130 16.68 -3.40 -13.97
N GLN A 131 17.89 -2.84 -13.92
CA GLN A 131 18.72 -2.63 -15.10
C GLN A 131 19.16 -3.96 -15.74
N GLU A 132 19.47 -4.99 -14.94
CA GLU A 132 19.87 -6.30 -15.42
C GLU A 132 18.73 -7.04 -16.14
N ILE A 133 17.51 -6.99 -15.58
CA ILE A 133 16.36 -7.76 -16.08
C ILE A 133 15.63 -7.00 -17.19
N TYR A 134 15.44 -5.69 -17.04
CA TYR A 134 14.58 -4.88 -17.91
C TYR A 134 15.34 -3.82 -18.72
N GLY A 135 16.62 -3.58 -18.43
CA GLY A 135 17.41 -2.57 -19.15
C GLY A 135 17.04 -1.12 -18.78
N SER A 136 16.24 -0.91 -17.74
CA SER A 136 15.79 0.40 -17.28
C SER A 136 15.92 0.54 -15.76
N ALA A 137 15.95 1.79 -15.27
CA ALA A 137 15.86 2.04 -13.83
C ALA A 137 14.51 1.55 -13.28
N TYR A 138 14.49 1.15 -12.00
CA TYR A 138 13.28 0.63 -11.35
C TYR A 138 12.09 1.59 -11.48
N ALA A 139 12.33 2.89 -11.30
CA ALA A 139 11.29 3.92 -11.34
C ALA A 139 10.67 4.13 -12.72
N ASP A 140 11.41 3.75 -13.78
CA ASP A 140 11.06 3.96 -15.19
C ASP A 140 10.38 2.74 -15.83
N ILE A 141 10.33 1.59 -15.12
CA ILE A 141 9.59 0.42 -15.59
C ILE A 141 8.09 0.78 -15.62
N GLU A 142 7.47 0.76 -16.79
CA GLU A 142 6.05 1.10 -16.96
C GLU A 142 5.11 0.06 -16.33
N ASP A 143 5.44 -1.23 -16.48
CA ASP A 143 4.62 -2.35 -16.02
C ASP A 143 4.66 -2.48 -14.48
N PRO A 144 3.54 -2.25 -13.76
CA PRO A 144 3.49 -2.41 -12.31
C PRO A 144 3.75 -3.85 -11.86
N ASP A 145 3.37 -4.86 -12.64
CA ASP A 145 3.57 -6.27 -12.28
C ASP A 145 5.08 -6.62 -12.33
N ALA A 146 5.81 -6.03 -13.28
CA ALA A 146 7.27 -6.15 -13.37
C ALA A 146 7.98 -5.50 -12.17
N ARG A 147 7.52 -4.32 -11.73
CA ARG A 147 8.04 -3.65 -10.53
C ARG A 147 7.74 -4.45 -9.26
N GLU A 148 6.50 -4.95 -9.12
CA GLU A 148 6.12 -5.84 -8.02
C GLU A 148 7.02 -7.08 -7.96
N GLY A 149 7.27 -7.71 -9.12
CA GLY A 149 8.15 -8.87 -9.23
C GLY A 149 9.55 -8.61 -8.69
N LEU A 150 10.13 -7.43 -8.95
CA LEU A 150 11.41 -7.00 -8.37
C LEU A 150 11.30 -6.78 -6.86
N LEU A 151 10.23 -6.14 -6.38
CA LEU A 151 10.06 -5.91 -4.94
C LEU A 151 9.96 -7.24 -4.16
N ARG A 152 9.38 -8.28 -4.76
CA ARG A 152 9.32 -9.63 -4.15
C ARG A 152 10.71 -10.26 -3.94
N THR A 153 11.71 -9.90 -4.73
CA THR A 153 13.07 -10.46 -4.55
C THR A 153 13.77 -9.88 -3.33
N VAL A 154 13.45 -8.63 -2.98
CA VAL A 154 14.01 -7.90 -1.83
C VAL A 154 13.06 -7.86 -0.63
N GLU A 155 11.92 -8.55 -0.68
CA GLU A 155 10.85 -8.38 0.30
C GLU A 155 11.30 -8.75 1.72
N ASN A 156 12.26 -9.66 1.88
CA ASN A 156 12.79 -10.08 3.18
C ASN A 156 13.99 -9.25 3.64
N GLU A 157 14.45 -8.28 2.84
CA GLU A 157 15.59 -7.45 3.17
C GLU A 157 15.24 -6.36 4.19
N GLY A 158 16.18 -6.05 5.07
CA GLY A 158 15.96 -5.11 6.18
C GLY A 158 15.59 -3.70 5.71
N PHE A 159 16.21 -3.21 4.63
CA PHE A 159 15.90 -1.90 4.07
C PHE A 159 14.45 -1.84 3.55
N PHE A 160 13.99 -2.91 2.86
CA PHE A 160 12.64 -3.00 2.32
C PHE A 160 11.62 -3.00 3.46
N GLN A 161 11.83 -3.83 4.48
CA GLN A 161 10.94 -3.87 5.64
C GLN A 161 10.90 -2.54 6.39
N GLY A 162 12.05 -1.86 6.52
CA GLY A 162 12.12 -0.52 7.10
C GLY A 162 11.28 0.51 6.35
N ILE A 163 11.41 0.58 5.02
CA ILE A 163 10.61 1.47 4.16
C ILE A 163 9.12 1.11 4.25
N ARG A 164 8.79 -0.17 4.13
CA ARG A 164 7.40 -0.67 4.23
C ARG A 164 6.75 -0.28 5.55
N TRP A 165 7.47 -0.36 6.66
CA TRP A 165 6.94 -0.04 7.99
C TRP A 165 6.77 1.46 8.20
N LYS A 166 7.74 2.26 7.74
CA LYS A 166 7.61 3.73 7.76
C LYS A 166 6.44 4.20 6.89
N ALA A 167 6.27 3.61 5.71
CA ALA A 167 5.15 3.92 4.83
C ALA A 167 3.80 3.46 5.42
N TYR A 168 3.76 2.31 6.09
CA TYR A 168 2.57 1.84 6.79
C TYR A 168 2.06 2.89 7.78
N PHE A 169 2.93 3.36 8.68
CA PHE A 169 2.53 4.38 9.66
C PHE A 169 2.25 5.73 9.03
N GLY A 170 3.06 6.16 8.07
CA GLY A 170 2.85 7.44 7.39
C GLY A 170 1.52 7.52 6.61
N ILE A 171 0.97 6.37 6.19
CA ILE A 171 -0.32 6.30 5.49
C ILE A 171 -1.47 6.05 6.47
N TYR A 172 -1.39 4.99 7.28
CA TYR A 172 -2.55 4.52 8.06
C TYR A 172 -2.64 5.14 9.46
N ASP A 173 -1.55 5.63 10.03
CA ASP A 173 -1.55 6.36 11.30
C ASP A 173 -1.65 7.88 11.10
N ASN A 174 -1.94 8.32 9.87
CA ASN A 174 -2.12 9.73 9.53
C ASN A 174 -3.60 10.13 9.59
N LYS A 175 -3.94 10.89 10.62
CA LYS A 175 -5.30 11.40 10.87
C LYS A 175 -5.86 12.26 9.74
N GLU A 176 -5.00 12.91 8.96
CA GLU A 176 -5.41 13.73 7.81
C GLU A 176 -5.89 12.86 6.64
N LEU A 177 -5.40 11.62 6.54
CA LEU A 177 -5.77 10.66 5.49
C LEU A 177 -6.95 9.78 5.87
N TRP A 178 -7.27 9.64 7.15
CA TRP A 178 -8.39 8.82 7.63
C TRP A 178 -9.73 9.07 6.93
N PRO A 179 -10.16 10.33 6.68
CA PRO A 179 -11.40 10.59 5.96
C PRO A 179 -11.40 10.03 4.53
N LEU A 180 -10.23 9.97 3.87
CA LEU A 180 -10.10 9.39 2.53
C LEU A 180 -10.41 7.89 2.59
N PHE A 181 -9.94 7.20 3.62
CA PHE A 181 -10.25 5.78 3.86
C PHE A 181 -11.68 5.52 4.35
N GLY A 182 -12.50 6.56 4.54
CA GLY A 182 -13.81 6.43 5.19
C GLY A 182 -13.71 6.06 6.67
N TYR A 183 -12.54 6.24 7.30
CA TYR A 183 -12.37 6.02 8.72
C TYR A 183 -12.79 7.27 9.49
N GLU A 184 -13.81 7.13 10.33
CA GLU A 184 -14.40 8.26 11.05
C GLU A 184 -13.77 8.50 12.44
N GLY A 185 -12.65 7.87 12.77
CA GLY A 185 -11.93 8.09 14.03
C GLY A 185 -12.23 7.06 15.13
N SER A 186 -11.81 7.36 16.37
CA SER A 186 -11.82 6.38 17.48
C SER A 186 -13.23 5.96 17.91
N SER A 187 -13.52 4.66 17.92
CA SER A 187 -14.80 4.15 18.47
C SER A 187 -14.91 4.38 19.98
N VAL A 188 -13.79 4.36 20.71
CA VAL A 188 -13.78 4.51 22.18
C VAL A 188 -14.13 5.93 22.57
N GLU A 189 -13.54 6.91 21.90
CA GLU A 189 -13.76 8.34 22.20
C GLU A 189 -15.16 8.81 21.80
N HIS A 190 -15.81 8.10 20.88
CA HIS A 190 -17.07 8.49 20.29
C HIS A 190 -18.24 7.54 20.58
N GLY A 191 -18.08 6.60 21.51
CA GLY A 191 -19.17 5.72 21.97
C GLY A 191 -19.57 4.62 20.99
N GLY A 192 -18.71 4.26 20.04
CA GLY A 192 -18.93 3.22 19.04
C GLY A 192 -19.31 3.76 17.66
N TYR A 193 -19.64 2.83 16.75
CA TYR A 193 -20.04 3.12 15.37
C TYR A 193 -21.52 2.82 15.06
N ILE A 194 -22.32 2.46 16.07
CA ILE A 194 -23.72 2.06 15.90
C ILE A 194 -24.50 3.13 15.12
N ASP A 195 -24.34 4.40 15.50
CA ASP A 195 -25.01 5.54 14.87
C ASP A 195 -24.08 6.36 13.95
N ARG A 196 -22.99 5.74 13.45
CA ARG A 196 -21.99 6.43 12.64
C ARG A 196 -21.43 5.56 11.51
N GLY A 197 -22.20 5.39 10.45
CA GLY A 197 -21.68 4.86 9.19
C GLY A 197 -21.41 3.35 9.11
N PHE A 198 -21.17 2.63 10.22
CA PHE A 198 -20.89 1.19 10.16
C PHE A 198 -22.06 0.38 9.58
N SER A 199 -23.29 0.82 9.86
CA SER A 199 -24.51 0.21 9.32
C SER A 199 -24.83 0.65 7.89
N ASP A 200 -24.10 1.63 7.33
CA ASP A 200 -24.34 2.19 5.99
C ASP A 200 -23.58 1.42 4.90
N ILE A 201 -22.94 0.29 5.25
CA ILE A 201 -22.21 -0.56 4.31
C ILE A 201 -23.18 -1.28 3.36
N THR A 202 -22.92 -1.16 2.06
CA THR A 202 -23.79 -1.74 1.01
C THR A 202 -23.27 -3.04 0.41
N PHE A 203 -22.06 -3.47 0.79
CA PHE A 203 -21.36 -4.61 0.18
C PHE A 203 -21.71 -5.96 0.80
N VAL A 204 -22.45 -5.99 1.91
CA VAL A 204 -22.99 -7.22 2.53
C VAL A 204 -24.53 -7.17 2.51
N PRO A 205 -25.21 -8.33 2.36
CA PRO A 205 -26.66 -8.39 2.50
C PRO A 205 -27.11 -7.82 3.84
N GLN A 206 -28.23 -7.09 3.83
CA GLN A 206 -28.88 -6.61 5.06
C GLN A 206 -29.11 -7.79 6.01
N GLY A 207 -28.56 -7.67 7.22
CA GLY A 207 -28.75 -8.64 8.29
C GLY A 207 -30.11 -8.47 8.98
N PRO A 208 -30.54 -9.45 9.79
CA PRO A 208 -31.76 -9.34 10.58
C PRO A 208 -31.66 -8.19 11.59
N THR A 209 -32.79 -7.57 11.91
CA THR A 209 -32.84 -6.41 12.81
C THR A 209 -32.53 -6.82 14.26
N LEU A 210 -32.26 -5.83 15.12
CA LEU A 210 -32.02 -6.08 16.54
C LEU A 210 -33.23 -6.77 17.19
N GLU A 211 -34.45 -6.40 16.81
CA GLU A 211 -35.69 -7.00 17.30
C GLU A 211 -35.81 -8.47 16.90
N GLU A 212 -35.47 -8.80 15.66
CA GLU A 212 -35.45 -10.18 15.17
C GLU A 212 -34.44 -11.03 15.95
N ARG A 213 -33.23 -10.50 16.19
CA ARG A 213 -32.20 -11.15 17.02
C ARG A 213 -32.64 -11.35 18.46
N LEU A 214 -33.32 -10.36 19.05
CA LEU A 214 -33.80 -10.44 20.44
C LEU A 214 -34.94 -11.45 20.58
N ALA A 215 -35.81 -11.57 19.57
CA ALA A 215 -36.86 -12.58 19.54
C ALA A 215 -36.32 -14.02 19.43
N GLU A 216 -35.18 -14.23 18.74
CA GLU A 216 -34.49 -15.52 18.67
C GLU A 216 -33.90 -15.98 20.02
N VAL A 217 -33.46 -15.04 20.87
CA VAL A 217 -32.86 -15.35 22.18
C VAL A 217 -33.91 -15.62 23.27
N GLN A 218 -35.14 -15.11 23.08
CA GLN A 218 -36.23 -15.24 24.05
C GLN A 218 -37.08 -16.51 23.89
N ASN A 219 -36.86 -17.28 22.82
CA ASN A 219 -37.48 -18.59 22.58
C ASN A 219 -36.50 -19.73 22.86
#